data_AF-A0A1V4MQE9-F1
#
_entry.id   AF-A0A1V4MQE9-F1
#
_cell.length_a   1.000
_cell.length_b   1.000
_cell.length_c   1.000
_cell.angle_alpha   90.00
_cell.angle_beta   90.00
_cell.angle_gamma   90.00
#
_symmetry.space_group_name_H-M   'P 1'
#
loop_
_entity.id
_entity.type
_entity.pdbx_description
1 polymer ?
#
loop_
_entity_poly.entity_id
_entity_poly.type
_entity_poly.pdbx_seq_one_letter_code
_entity_poly.pdbx_strand_id
1 'polypeptide(L)'
;MKPASKTVVSRTNFFVTDIITYEGNTVEEIKISFEEAVDHYLEYCKETGKSANKPYSGTFNVRIGQELHRKAAEIAYHQGVTLNEFVVRSIKNAIVQNGSIIRLEHSQTG
;
A
#
# COMPACT_ATOMS: atom_id res chain seq x y z
N MET A 1 22.76 -11.34 -31.86
CA MET A 1 22.61 -11.19 -30.40
C MET A 1 21.19 -10.67 -30.16
N LYS A 2 20.24 -11.51 -29.72
CA LYS A 2 18.87 -11.05 -29.38
C LYS A 2 18.94 -10.28 -28.05
N PRO A 3 18.26 -9.13 -27.90
CA PRO A 3 18.26 -8.42 -26.62
C PRO A 3 17.53 -9.26 -25.57
N ALA A 4 18.01 -9.19 -24.33
CA ALA A 4 17.41 -9.89 -23.20
C ALA A 4 15.97 -9.40 -22.97
N SER A 5 15.00 -10.32 -23.01
CA SER A 5 13.62 -10.04 -22.60
C SER A 5 13.65 -9.56 -21.14
N LYS A 6 13.20 -8.32 -20.89
CA LYS A 6 13.11 -7.77 -19.54
C LYS A 6 11.68 -8.00 -19.05
N THR A 7 11.47 -9.12 -18.37
CA THR A 7 10.24 -9.33 -17.62
C THR A 7 10.28 -8.45 -16.37
N VAL A 8 9.36 -7.47 -16.29
CA VAL A 8 9.20 -6.63 -15.09
C VAL A 8 7.95 -7.09 -14.36
N VAL A 9 8.14 -7.93 -13.34
CA VAL A 9 7.05 -8.33 -12.45
C VAL A 9 6.91 -7.28 -11.37
N SER A 10 5.81 -6.53 -11.39
CA SER A 10 5.48 -5.59 -10.30
C SER A 10 4.48 -6.24 -9.35
N ARG A 11 4.85 -6.31 -8.06
CA ARG A 11 3.97 -6.76 -6.98
C ARG A 11 3.57 -5.55 -6.14
N THR A 12 2.29 -5.16 -6.19
CA THR A 12 1.77 -4.18 -5.23
C THR A 12 1.54 -4.90 -3.90
N ASN A 13 1.96 -4.24 -2.80
CA ASN A 13 2.02 -4.63 -1.40
C ASN A 13 1.06 -5.74 -0.87
N PHE A 14 1.45 -6.41 0.22
CA PHE A 14 0.88 -7.60 0.90
C PHE A 14 -0.65 -7.65 1.19
N PHE A 15 -1.42 -6.61 0.86
CA PHE A 15 -2.88 -6.52 0.99
C PHE A 15 -3.63 -6.42 -0.35
N VAL A 16 -2.92 -6.48 -1.49
CA VAL A 16 -3.52 -6.51 -2.83
C VAL A 16 -3.68 -7.98 -3.25
N THR A 17 -4.92 -8.42 -3.46
CA THR A 17 -5.23 -9.82 -3.85
C THR A 17 -4.92 -10.14 -5.30
N ASP A 18 -4.74 -9.14 -6.16
CA ASP A 18 -4.61 -9.36 -7.61
C ASP A 18 -3.23 -8.91 -8.11
N ILE A 19 -2.54 -9.81 -8.81
CA ILE A 19 -1.25 -9.55 -9.44
C ILE A 19 -1.50 -9.25 -10.91
N ILE A 20 -1.08 -8.06 -11.38
CA ILE A 20 -1.10 -7.69 -12.79
C ILE A 20 0.32 -7.86 -13.33
N THR A 21 0.47 -8.64 -14.40
CA THR A 21 1.78 -8.95 -15.02
C THR A 21 1.83 -8.35 -16.42
N TYR A 22 2.95 -7.74 -16.78
CA TYR A 22 3.21 -7.13 -18.08
C TYR A 22 4.69 -7.31 -18.44
N GLU A 23 4.99 -7.34 -19.73
CA GLU A 23 6.35 -7.58 -20.22
C GLU A 23 6.61 -6.83 -21.54
N GLY A 24 7.89 -6.57 -21.84
CA GLY A 24 8.28 -5.91 -23.07
C GLY A 24 9.79 -5.87 -23.24
N ASN A 25 10.25 -5.67 -24.47
CA ASN A 25 11.68 -5.64 -24.81
C ASN A 25 12.20 -4.19 -24.90
N THR A 26 11.31 -3.21 -25.00
CA THR A 26 11.60 -1.77 -25.01
C THR A 26 10.78 -1.05 -23.93
N VAL A 27 11.16 0.18 -23.58
CA VAL A 27 10.42 0.97 -22.58
C VAL A 27 9.00 1.27 -23.08
N GLU A 28 8.87 1.53 -24.38
CA GLU A 28 7.61 1.77 -25.07
C GLU A 28 6.71 0.53 -25.02
N GLU A 29 7.25 -0.66 -25.30
CA GLU A 29 6.50 -1.93 -25.19
C GLU A 29 6.03 -2.21 -23.76
N ILE A 30 6.90 -1.98 -22.77
CA ILE A 30 6.55 -2.17 -21.36
C ILE A 30 5.41 -1.24 -20.95
N LYS A 31 5.41 0.02 -21.41
CA LYS A 31 4.35 0.99 -21.11
C LYS A 31 3.02 0.55 -21.71
N ILE A 32 3.01 0.13 -22.98
CA ILE A 32 1.81 -0.35 -23.65
C ILE A 32 1.28 -1.60 -22.95
N SER A 33 2.15 -2.59 -22.69
CA SER A 33 1.77 -3.84 -22.03
C SER A 33 1.24 -3.60 -20.61
N PHE A 34 1.76 -2.60 -19.90
CA PHE A 34 1.23 -2.19 -18.60
C PHE A 34 -0.18 -1.60 -18.70
N GLU A 35 -0.42 -0.68 -19.62
CA GLU A 35 -1.74 -0.05 -19.83
C GLU A 35 -2.79 -1.12 -20.20
N GLU A 36 -2.46 -2.03 -21.12
CA GLU A 36 -3.33 -3.16 -21.50
C GLU A 36 -3.65 -4.10 -20.33
N ALA A 37 -2.64 -4.43 -19.51
CA ALA A 37 -2.83 -5.31 -18.36
C ALA A 37 -3.70 -4.67 -17.28
N VAL A 38 -3.62 -3.34 -17.11
CA VAL A 38 -4.52 -2.58 -16.22
C VAL A 38 -5.94 -2.54 -16.77
N ASP A 39 -6.12 -2.27 -18.05
CA ASP A 39 -7.45 -2.24 -18.68
C ASP A 39 -8.15 -3.59 -18.58
N HIS A 40 -7.43 -4.69 -18.85
CA HIS A 40 -7.94 -6.05 -18.67
C HIS A 40 -8.34 -6.35 -17.22
N TYR A 41 -7.56 -5.89 -16.25
CA TYR A 41 -7.90 -6.05 -14.83
C TYR A 41 -9.21 -5.32 -14.47
N LEU A 42 -9.38 -4.08 -14.95
CA LEU A 42 -10.56 -3.28 -14.71
C LEU A 42 -11.82 -3.88 -15.37
N GLU A 43 -11.69 -4.38 -16.61
CA GLU A 43 -12.76 -5.10 -17.31
C GLU A 43 -13.14 -6.38 -16.55
N TYR A 44 -12.16 -7.19 -16.13
CA TYR A 44 -12.38 -8.38 -15.32
C TYR A 44 -13.10 -8.05 -14.00
N CYS A 45 -12.72 -6.99 -13.31
CA CYS A 45 -13.42 -6.52 -12.11
C CYS A 45 -14.88 -6.17 -12.40
N LYS A 46 -15.15 -5.48 -13.51
CA LYS A 46 -16.50 -5.09 -13.94
C LYS A 46 -17.36 -6.30 -14.30
N GLU A 47 -16.83 -7.24 -15.08
CA GLU A 47 -17.54 -8.46 -15.50
C GLU A 47 -17.86 -9.38 -14.32
N THR A 48 -16.94 -9.49 -13.35
CA THR A 48 -17.11 -10.38 -12.19
C THR A 48 -17.83 -9.72 -11.00
N GLY A 49 -18.21 -8.43 -11.13
CA GLY A 49 -18.79 -7.65 -10.03
C GLY A 49 -17.83 -7.42 -8.86
N LYS A 50 -16.53 -7.71 -9.04
CA LYS A 50 -15.48 -7.43 -8.05
C LYS A 50 -15.12 -5.95 -8.09
N SER A 51 -14.95 -5.35 -6.92
CA SER A 51 -14.39 -4.00 -6.84
C SER A 51 -12.90 -4.04 -7.13
N ALA A 52 -12.44 -3.28 -8.13
CA ALA A 52 -11.02 -3.10 -8.38
C ALA A 52 -10.32 -2.55 -7.14
N ASN A 53 -9.09 -3.01 -6.90
CA ASN A 53 -8.28 -2.52 -5.79
C ASN A 53 -8.07 -1.00 -5.94
N LYS A 54 -8.57 -0.25 -4.96
CA LYS A 54 -8.31 1.19 -4.88
C LYS A 54 -7.01 1.41 -4.11
N PRO A 55 -6.13 2.30 -4.59
CA PRO A 55 -4.98 2.70 -3.79
C PRO A 55 -5.48 3.27 -2.45
N TYR A 56 -4.73 3.00 -1.37
CA TYR A 56 -5.01 3.62 -0.09
C TYR A 56 -4.95 5.14 -0.25
N SER A 57 -6.03 5.83 0.09
CA SER A 57 -6.19 7.27 -0.16
C SER A 57 -5.26 8.15 0.68
N GLY A 58 -4.61 7.59 1.71
CA GLY A 58 -3.82 8.33 2.70
C GLY A 58 -4.67 9.10 3.72
N THR A 59 -5.96 9.29 3.46
CA THR A 59 -6.89 9.94 4.38
C THR A 59 -7.46 8.93 5.38
N PHE A 60 -7.37 9.25 6.67
CA PHE A 60 -7.84 8.37 7.74
C PHE A 60 -8.72 9.15 8.72
N ASN A 61 -10.04 8.98 8.59
CA ASN A 61 -11.02 9.65 9.46
C ASN A 61 -11.38 8.74 10.64
N VAL A 62 -10.98 9.13 11.85
CA VAL A 62 -11.22 8.34 13.07
C VAL A 62 -11.86 9.16 14.19
N ARG A 63 -12.72 8.49 14.96
CA ARG A 63 -13.30 9.03 16.20
C ARG A 63 -12.56 8.44 17.38
N ILE A 64 -11.63 9.20 17.95
CA ILE A 64 -10.76 8.75 19.06
C ILE A 64 -11.26 9.16 20.45
N GLY A 65 -12.38 9.89 20.52
CA GLY A 65 -12.95 10.40 21.76
C GLY A 65 -12.31 11.72 22.22
N GLN A 66 -13.08 12.51 22.98
CA GLN A 66 -12.72 13.87 23.37
C GLN A 66 -11.46 13.93 24.24
N GLU A 67 -11.35 13.06 25.25
CA GLU A 67 -10.21 13.07 26.17
C GLU A 67 -8.90 12.70 25.47
N LEU A 68 -8.92 11.69 24.61
CA LEU A 68 -7.73 11.28 23.87
C LEU A 68 -7.33 12.34 22.84
N HIS A 69 -8.30 12.95 22.16
CA HIS A 69 -8.06 14.08 21.28
C HIS A 69 -7.41 15.25 22.01
N ARG A 70 -7.92 15.62 23.20
CA ARG A 70 -7.37 16.71 24.03
C ARG A 70 -5.91 16.44 24.38
N LYS A 71 -5.60 15.25 24.89
CA LYS A 71 -4.23 14.86 25.26
C LYS A 71 -3.30 14.84 24.06
N ALA A 72 -3.74 14.31 22.92
CA ALA A 72 -2.94 14.27 21.70
C ALA A 72 -2.63 15.68 21.17
N ALA A 73 -3.60 16.59 21.21
CA ALA A 73 -3.43 17.99 20.79
C ALA A 73 -2.45 18.74 21.71
N GLU A 74 -2.54 18.54 23.03
CA GLU A 74 -1.64 19.14 24.02
C GLU A 74 -0.18 18.68 23.81
N ILE A 75 0.03 17.38 23.61
CA ILE A 75 1.35 16.81 23.33
C ILE A 75 1.91 17.33 22.00
N ALA A 76 1.10 17.35 20.95
CA ALA A 76 1.51 17.86 19.64
C ALA A 76 1.96 19.32 19.73
N TYR A 77 1.21 20.16 20.46
CA TYR A 77 1.56 21.55 20.71
C TYR A 77 2.92 21.69 21.42
N HIS A 78 3.14 20.94 22.51
CA HIS A 78 4.42 20.97 23.24
C HIS A 78 5.60 20.46 22.41
N GLN A 79 5.35 19.59 21.43
CA GLN A 79 6.36 19.09 20.50
C GLN A 79 6.58 20.00 19.28
N GLY A 80 5.81 21.07 19.13
CA GLY A 80 5.88 21.97 17.97
C GLY A 80 5.43 21.31 16.66
N VAL A 81 4.53 20.34 16.72
CA VAL A 81 4.00 19.63 15.54
C VAL A 81 2.49 19.72 15.44
N THR A 82 1.95 19.45 14.25
CA THR A 82 0.49 19.35 14.07
C THR A 82 -0.05 18.07 14.70
N LEU A 83 -1.33 18.06 15.06
CA LEU A 83 -2.00 16.85 15.55
C LEU A 83 -1.89 15.69 14.54
N ASN A 84 -2.05 15.98 13.25
CA ASN A 84 -1.92 14.97 12.19
C ASN A 84 -0.51 14.38 12.15
N GLU A 85 0.53 15.21 12.23
CA GLU A 85 1.92 14.74 12.27
C GLU A 85 2.18 13.86 13.50
N PHE A 86 1.65 14.26 14.67
CA PHE A 86 1.73 13.45 15.89
C PHE A 86 1.06 12.07 15.71
N VAL A 87 -0.12 12.01 15.09
CA VAL A 87 -0.83 10.75 14.80
C VAL A 87 -0.03 9.90 13.82
N VAL A 88 0.51 10.48 12.74
CA VAL A 88 1.35 9.76 11.77
C VAL A 88 2.58 9.15 12.45
N ARG A 89 3.27 9.89 13.32
CA ARG A 89 4.40 9.38 14.09
C ARG A 89 4.00 8.25 15.03
N SER A 90 2.87 8.40 15.72
CA SER A 90 2.35 7.38 16.62
C SER A 90 2.05 6.07 15.89
N ILE A 91 1.43 6.15 14.71
CA ILE A 91 1.18 4.98 13.84
C ILE A 91 2.49 4.36 13.37
N LYS A 92 3.48 5.16 12.92
CA LYS A 92 4.80 4.64 12.53
C LYS A 92 5.49 3.89 13.66
N ASN A 93 5.49 4.46 14.86
CA ASN A 93 6.08 3.82 16.04
C ASN A 93 5.37 2.51 16.38
N ALA A 94 4.03 2.49 16.33
CA ALA A 94 3.25 1.28 16.54
C ALA A 94 3.56 0.20 15.49
N ILE A 95 3.72 0.55 14.21
CA ILE A 95 4.10 -0.41 13.16
C ILE A 95 5.49 -0.99 13.44
N VAL A 96 6.46 -0.18 13.85
CA VAL A 96 7.82 -0.67 14.17
C VAL A 96 7.78 -1.61 15.39
N GLN A 97 7.08 -1.21 16.46
CA GLN A 97 6.93 -2.03 17.66
C GLN A 97 6.26 -3.38 17.39
N ASN A 98 5.21 -3.39 16.54
CA ASN A 98 4.49 -4.61 16.20
C ASN A 98 5.14 -5.40 15.04
N GLY A 99 6.01 -4.78 14.24
CA GLY A 99 6.71 -5.42 13.12
C GLY A 99 7.66 -6.53 13.56
N SER A 100 8.19 -6.46 14.79
CA SER A 100 8.95 -7.56 15.41
C SER A 100 8.11 -8.80 15.68
N ILE A 101 6.79 -8.66 15.86
CA ILE A 101 5.86 -9.77 16.13
C ILE A 101 5.54 -10.51 14.82
N ILE A 102 5.31 -9.79 13.72
CA ILE A 102 4.95 -10.39 12.41
C ILE A 102 6.09 -11.23 11.81
N ARG A 103 7.36 -10.89 12.10
CA ARG A 103 8.53 -11.66 11.63
C ARG A 103 8.71 -13.00 12.35
N LEU A 104 8.18 -13.14 13.57
CA LEU A 104 8.32 -14.38 14.34
C LEU A 104 7.33 -15.46 13.88
N GLU A 105 6.12 -15.08 13.45
CA GLU A 105 5.11 -16.05 12.99
C GLU A 105 5.44 -16.72 11.63
N HIS A 106 6.31 -16.12 10.81
CA HIS A 106 6.77 -16.73 9.55
C HIS A 106 7.89 -17.76 9.73
N SER A 107 8.37 -18.00 10.96
CA SER A 107 9.40 -19.01 11.25
C SER A 107 8.84 -20.36 11.70
N GLN A 108 7.51 -20.53 11.72
CA GLN A 108 6.85 -21.82 11.95
C GLN A 108 5.80 -22.09 10.88
N THR A 109 6.24 -22.44 9.68
CA THR A 109 5.44 -23.30 8.79
C THR A 109 6.44 -24.10 7.96
N GLY A 110 6.65 -25.34 8.40
CA GLY A 110 7.40 -26.35 7.66
C GLY A 110 6.59 -26.97 6.54
#